data_AF-A0A966BGQ6-F1
#
_entry.id   AF-A0A966BGQ6-F1
#
_cell.length_a   1.000
_cell.length_b   1.000
_cell.length_c   1.000
_cell.angle_alpha   90.00
_cell.angle_beta   90.00
_cell.angle_gamma   90.00
#
_symmetry.space_group_name_H-M   'P 1'
#
loop_
_entity.id
_entity.type
_entity.pdbx_description
1 polymer ?
#
loop_
_entity_poly.entity_id
_entity_poly.type
_entity_poly.pdbx_seq_one_letter_code
_entity_poly.pdbx_strand_id
1 'polypeptide(L)'
;MVSKHGGSVRGIIGYGAYVPYYRLDRSKIAAAMGAGGGRGQRSVASFDEDTTTMGVEAARNALRNAKVSPTSILFATANPAYLDKTNATAIQAALDLPQETWAVDTGGS
;
A
#
# COMPACT_ATOMS: atom_id res chain seq x y z
N MET A 1 39.39 -9.26 -18.50
CA MET A 1 38.02 -9.66 -18.08
C MET A 1 37.20 -8.38 -18.01
N VAL A 2 36.37 -8.12 -19.02
CA VAL A 2 35.68 -6.82 -19.18
C VAL A 2 34.50 -6.75 -18.23
N SER A 3 34.59 -5.85 -17.24
CA SER A 3 33.45 -5.47 -16.40
C SER A 3 32.43 -4.72 -17.26
N LYS A 4 31.28 -5.36 -17.53
CA LYS A 4 30.12 -4.65 -18.08
C LYS A 4 29.43 -3.91 -16.93
N HIS A 5 29.77 -2.65 -16.73
CA HIS A 5 28.89 -1.73 -16.01
C HIS A 5 27.74 -1.34 -16.93
N GLY A 6 26.72 -2.20 -17.01
CA GLY A 6 25.41 -1.81 -17.53
C GLY A 6 24.85 -0.71 -16.64
N GLY A 7 24.46 0.42 -17.23
CA GLY A 7 23.94 1.58 -16.49
C GLY A 7 22.79 1.16 -15.57
N SER A 8 22.94 1.42 -14.27
CA SER A 8 21.88 1.20 -13.29
C SER A 8 20.69 2.09 -13.64
N VAL A 9 19.54 1.47 -13.91
CA VAL A 9 18.28 2.19 -14.14
C VAL A 9 17.90 2.91 -12.84
N ARG A 10 17.81 4.24 -12.90
CA ARG A 10 17.35 5.08 -11.78
C ARG A 10 15.98 5.66 -12.14
N GLY A 11 14.94 5.23 -11.43
CA GLY A 11 13.57 5.67 -11.66
C GLY A 11 12.54 4.70 -11.10
N ILE A 12 11.26 4.97 -11.38
CA ILE A 12 10.15 4.06 -11.03
C ILE A 12 10.14 2.93 -12.07
N ILE A 13 10.56 1.74 -11.66
CA ILE A 13 10.63 0.55 -12.54
C ILE A 13 9.38 -0.34 -12.46
N GLY A 14 8.44 -0.01 -11.57
CA GLY A 14 7.19 -0.73 -11.38
C GLY A 14 6.29 -0.01 -10.40
N TYR A 15 4.99 -0.31 -10.47
CA TYR A 15 3.99 0.19 -9.53
C TYR A 15 2.92 -0.87 -9.29
N GLY A 16 2.21 -0.73 -8.19
CA GLY A 16 1.07 -1.57 -7.81
C GLY A 16 0.09 -0.72 -7.01
N ALA A 17 -1.18 -1.11 -7.06
CA ALA A 17 -2.24 -0.43 -6.35
C ALA A 17 -3.18 -1.46 -5.73
N TYR A 18 -3.86 -1.05 -4.67
CA TYR A 18 -4.95 -1.77 -4.07
C TYR A 18 -6.07 -0.78 -3.75
N VAL A 19 -7.31 -1.17 -4.05
CA VAL A 19 -8.51 -0.42 -3.73
C VAL A 19 -9.40 -1.37 -2.94
N PRO A 20 -9.98 -0.94 -1.79
CA PRO A 20 -10.84 -1.79 -1.00
C PRO A 20 -11.85 -2.56 -1.83
N TYR A 21 -12.18 -3.80 -1.46
CA TYR A 21 -13.05 -4.66 -2.25
C TYR A 21 -14.50 -4.18 -2.28
N TYR A 22 -15.05 -3.78 -1.12
CA TYR A 22 -16.48 -3.48 -1.02
C TYR A 22 -16.87 -2.18 -1.72
N ARG A 23 -18.11 -2.14 -2.23
CA ARG A 23 -18.70 -0.98 -2.91
C ARG A 23 -20.00 -0.58 -2.24
N LEU A 24 -20.09 0.68 -1.83
CA LEU A 24 -21.31 1.31 -1.36
C LEU A 24 -21.97 2.04 -2.51
N ASP A 25 -23.22 1.65 -2.80
CA ASP A 25 -24.07 2.39 -3.72
C ASP A 25 -24.42 3.73 -3.08
N ARG A 26 -23.98 4.81 -3.71
CA ARG A 26 -24.16 6.16 -3.18
C ARG A 26 -25.63 6.56 -3.14
N SER A 27 -26.49 5.92 -3.93
CA SER A 27 -27.94 6.16 -3.87
C SER A 27 -28.55 5.71 -2.53
N LYS A 28 -27.92 4.76 -1.83
CA LYS A 28 -28.38 4.26 -0.52
C LYS A 28 -28.04 5.16 0.66
N ILE A 29 -27.11 6.11 0.49
CA ILE A 29 -26.62 6.95 1.59
C ILE A 29 -27.73 7.88 2.11
N ALA A 30 -28.48 8.53 1.22
CA ALA A 30 -29.54 9.45 1.62
C ALA A 30 -30.63 8.75 2.46
N ALA A 31 -30.97 7.51 2.11
CA ALA A 31 -31.95 6.71 2.85
C ALA A 31 -31.47 6.34 4.27
N ALA A 32 -30.17 6.11 4.46
CA ALA A 32 -29.60 5.73 5.75
C ALA A 32 -29.22 6.94 6.64
N MET A 33 -28.77 8.04 6.03
CA MET A 33 -28.15 9.17 6.75
C MET A 33 -29.00 10.45 6.71
N GLY A 34 -30.16 10.44 6.05
CA GLY A 34 -31.08 11.59 5.92
C GLY A 34 -30.61 12.69 4.96
N ALA A 35 -29.35 12.66 4.53
CA ALA A 35 -28.77 13.58 3.56
C ALA A 35 -27.57 12.94 2.84
N GLY A 36 -27.13 13.57 1.76
CA GLY A 36 -25.97 13.14 0.98
C GLY A 36 -26.31 12.14 -0.13
N GLY A 37 -25.34 11.29 -0.48
CA GLY A 37 -25.45 10.29 -1.55
C GLY A 37 -24.95 10.74 -2.91
N GLY A 38 -25.66 10.33 -3.96
CA GLY A 38 -25.33 10.64 -5.36
C GLY A 38 -25.37 9.42 -6.27
N ARG A 39 -24.83 9.58 -7.48
CA ARG A 39 -24.75 8.52 -8.49
C ARG A 39 -23.44 7.73 -8.36
N GLY A 40 -23.49 6.46 -8.76
CA GLY A 40 -22.33 5.58 -8.80
C GLY A 40 -22.01 4.91 -7.47
N GLN A 41 -20.83 4.30 -7.41
CA GLN A 41 -20.35 3.51 -6.28
C GLN A 41 -19.13 4.17 -5.65
N ARG A 42 -18.92 3.97 -4.34
CA ARG A 42 -17.69 4.33 -3.63
C ARG A 42 -17.06 3.08 -3.02
N SER A 43 -15.74 2.95 -3.06
CA SER A 43 -15.04 1.89 -2.32
C SER A 43 -15.14 2.11 -0.82
N VAL A 44 -15.35 1.04 -0.05
CA VAL A 44 -15.40 1.06 1.41
C VAL A 44 -14.51 -0.05 1.92
N ALA A 45 -13.67 0.28 2.91
CA ALA A 45 -12.80 -0.68 3.57
C ALA A 45 -13.63 -1.67 4.43
N SER A 46 -13.24 -2.94 4.35
CA SER A 46 -13.57 -4.01 5.28
C SER A 46 -12.83 -3.84 6.61
N PHE A 47 -13.13 -4.71 7.57
CA PHE A 47 -12.44 -4.73 8.86
C PHE A 47 -10.95 -5.09 8.76
N ASP A 48 -10.55 -5.82 7.71
CA ASP A 48 -9.19 -6.27 7.43
C ASP A 48 -8.44 -5.36 6.43
N GLU A 49 -9.09 -4.29 5.97
CA GLU A 49 -8.54 -3.33 4.99
C GLU A 49 -8.15 -2.02 5.67
N ASP A 50 -7.03 -2.03 6.42
CA ASP A 50 -6.41 -0.83 6.96
C ASP A 50 -5.27 -0.33 6.05
N THR A 51 -4.66 0.82 6.37
CA THR A 51 -3.60 1.40 5.53
C THR A 51 -2.39 0.50 5.38
N THR A 52 -2.08 -0.31 6.40
CA THR A 52 -0.96 -1.26 6.41
C THR A 52 -1.27 -2.46 5.53
N THR A 53 -2.43 -3.10 5.67
CA THR A 53 -2.81 -4.26 4.84
C THR A 53 -3.03 -3.89 3.38
N MET A 54 -3.64 -2.73 3.12
CA MET A 54 -3.73 -2.19 1.75
C MET A 54 -2.33 -1.88 1.17
N GLY A 55 -1.41 -1.38 2.00
CA GLY A 55 0.00 -1.18 1.63
C GLY A 55 0.71 -2.48 1.24
N VAL A 56 0.46 -3.57 1.98
CA VAL A 56 0.96 -4.92 1.64
C VAL A 56 0.45 -5.34 0.26
N GLU A 57 -0.85 -5.27 0.00
CA GLU A 57 -1.42 -5.71 -1.27
C GLU A 57 -0.93 -4.86 -2.45
N ALA A 58 -0.83 -3.55 -2.28
CA ALA A 58 -0.25 -2.67 -3.30
C ALA A 58 1.22 -3.02 -3.59
N ALA A 59 2.03 -3.27 -2.55
CA ALA A 59 3.43 -3.66 -2.69
C ALA A 59 3.60 -5.04 -3.34
N ARG A 60 2.78 -6.04 -2.97
CA ARG A 60 2.74 -7.35 -3.64
C ARG A 60 2.49 -7.21 -5.13
N ASN A 61 1.54 -6.37 -5.51
CA ASN A 61 1.21 -6.08 -6.91
C ASN A 61 2.38 -5.41 -7.64
N ALA A 62 3.09 -4.48 -7.00
CA ALA A 62 4.26 -3.81 -7.58
C ALA A 62 5.43 -4.79 -7.79
N LEU A 63 5.75 -5.60 -6.79
CA LEU A 63 6.88 -6.53 -6.80
C LEU A 63 6.67 -7.69 -7.77
N ARG A 64 5.41 -8.17 -7.91
CA ARG A 64 5.05 -9.21 -8.90
C ARG A 64 5.49 -8.83 -10.31
N ASN A 65 5.37 -7.56 -10.68
CA ASN A 65 5.71 -7.06 -12.01
C ASN A 65 7.20 -6.71 -12.14
N ALA A 66 7.81 -6.20 -11.07
CA ALA A 66 9.19 -5.70 -11.10
C ALA A 66 10.26 -6.81 -11.01
N LYS A 67 9.95 -7.98 -10.43
CA LYS A 67 10.92 -9.09 -10.21
C LYS A 67 12.20 -8.63 -9.50
N VAL A 68 12.07 -7.68 -8.58
CA VAL A 68 13.17 -7.16 -7.73
C VAL A 68 12.90 -7.52 -6.28
N SER A 69 13.98 -7.66 -5.50
CA SER A 69 13.91 -7.67 -4.04
C SER A 69 14.32 -6.29 -3.53
N PRO A 70 13.43 -5.51 -2.91
CA PRO A 70 13.75 -4.19 -2.40
C PRO A 70 14.66 -4.31 -1.16
N THR A 71 15.67 -3.45 -1.06
CA THR A 71 16.52 -3.33 0.13
C THR A 71 15.92 -2.42 1.20
N SER A 72 14.83 -1.72 0.87
CA SER A 72 14.16 -0.79 1.78
C SER A 72 12.68 -0.66 1.44
N ILE A 73 11.85 -0.51 2.48
CA ILE A 73 10.42 -0.19 2.43
C ILE A 73 10.22 1.14 3.14
N LEU A 74 9.62 2.08 2.42
CA LEU A 74 9.18 3.36 2.94
C LEU A 74 7.66 3.35 2.90
N PHE A 75 7.02 3.41 4.07
CA PHE A 75 5.57 3.47 4.17
C PHE A 75 5.14 4.89 4.55
N ALA A 76 4.20 5.47 3.82
CA ALA A 76 3.74 6.83 4.06
C ALA A 76 2.22 6.86 4.21
N THR A 77 1.72 7.38 5.34
CA THR A 77 0.29 7.49 5.60
C THR A 77 -0.01 8.55 6.66
N ALA A 78 -1.10 9.30 6.45
CA ALA A 78 -1.66 10.19 7.48
C ALA A 78 -2.58 9.45 8.47
N ASN A 79 -2.86 8.17 8.22
CA ASN A 79 -3.78 7.35 9.00
C ASN A 79 -3.13 5.98 9.30
N PRO A 80 -2.09 5.93 10.14
CA PRO A 80 -1.42 4.67 10.46
C PRO A 80 -2.35 3.72 11.22
N ALA A 81 -2.27 2.42 10.90
CA ALA A 81 -3.03 1.40 11.64
C ALA A 81 -2.50 1.23 13.07
N TYR A 82 -1.17 1.38 13.24
CA TYR A 82 -0.49 1.36 14.53
C TYR A 82 0.23 2.68 14.80
N LEU A 83 -0.02 3.29 15.95
CA LEU A 83 0.66 4.53 16.37
C LEU A 83 1.99 4.25 17.07
N ASP A 84 2.05 3.18 17.88
CA ASP A 84 3.21 2.88 18.73
C ASP A 84 4.26 1.98 18.07
N LYS A 85 3.94 1.43 16.89
CA LYS A 85 4.79 0.49 16.14
C LYS A 85 4.93 0.96 14.71
N THR A 86 6.11 0.74 14.15
CA THR A 86 6.35 0.97 12.72
C THR A 86 5.44 0.07 11.88
N ASN A 87 4.57 0.66 11.07
CA ASN A 87 3.68 -0.05 10.15
C ASN A 87 4.49 -0.69 9.01
N ALA A 88 5.56 -0.03 8.56
CA ALA A 88 6.46 -0.55 7.54
C ALA A 88 7.10 -1.90 7.93
N THR A 89 7.33 -2.19 9.21
CA THR A 89 7.89 -3.50 9.62
C THR A 89 6.85 -4.61 9.49
N ALA A 90 5.57 -4.32 9.73
CA ALA A 90 4.49 -5.26 9.44
C ALA A 90 4.38 -5.52 7.93
N ILE A 91 4.55 -4.50 7.09
CA ILE A 91 4.59 -4.65 5.63
C ILE A 91 5.79 -5.50 5.20
N GLN A 92 6.98 -5.19 5.71
CA GLN A 92 8.21 -5.94 5.41
C GLN A 92 8.06 -7.43 5.73
N ALA A 93 7.49 -7.75 6.90
CA ALA A 93 7.23 -9.13 7.30
C ALA A 93 6.16 -9.81 6.42
N ALA A 94 5.07 -9.11 6.10
CA ALA A 94 4.00 -9.66 5.26
C ALA A 94 4.40 -9.88 3.79
N LEU A 95 5.47 -9.22 3.33
CA LEU A 95 6.08 -9.40 2.02
C LEU A 95 7.16 -10.48 2.00
N ASP A 96 7.45 -11.12 3.14
CA ASP A 96 8.52 -12.13 3.29
C ASP A 96 9.89 -11.62 2.81
N LEU A 97 10.19 -10.35 3.14
CA LEU A 97 11.45 -9.72 2.75
C LEU A 97 12.57 -10.11 3.72
N PRO A 98 13.84 -10.10 3.27
CA PRO A 98 14.98 -10.36 4.15
C PRO A 98 15.00 -9.45 5.38
N GLN A 99 15.50 -9.96 6.51
CA GLN A 99 15.51 -9.26 7.80
C GLN A 99 16.32 -7.94 7.75
N GLU A 100 17.34 -7.88 6.90
CA GLU A 100 18.16 -6.70 6.65
C GLU A 100 17.46 -5.62 5.81
N THR A 101 16.24 -5.88 5.31
CA THR A 101 15.46 -4.89 4.58
C THR A 101 15.04 -3.77 5.52
N TRP A 102 15.53 -2.57 5.26
CA TRP A 102 15.18 -1.39 6.06
C TRP A 102 13.70 -1.08 5.93
N ALA A 103 12.99 -0.87 7.04
CA ALA A 103 11.57 -0.56 7.03
C ALA A 103 11.31 0.71 7.85
N VAL A 104 10.76 1.73 7.20
CA VAL A 104 10.62 3.07 7.79
C VAL A 104 9.23 3.63 7.50
N ASP A 105 8.55 4.07 8.56
CA ASP A 105 7.36 4.93 8.42
C ASP A 105 7.82 6.37 8.13
N THR A 106 7.19 7.01 7.15
CA THR A 106 7.55 8.33 6.65
C THR A 106 6.32 9.22 6.60
N GLY A 107 6.44 10.46 7.07
CA GLY A 107 5.33 11.42 7.06
C GLY A 107 4.16 10.97 7.94
N GLY A 108 4.25 11.30 9.23
CA GLY A 108 3.12 11.36 10.16
C GLY A 108 3.07 12.78 10.73
N SER A 109 1.87 13.33 10.88
CA SER A 109 1.61 14.58 11.61
C SER A 109 1.27 14.29 13.06
#